data_AF-A0A9P7RRE7-F1
#
_entry.id   AF-A0A9P7RRE7-F1
#
_cell.length_a   1.000
_cell.length_b   1.000
_cell.length_c   1.000
_cell.angle_alpha   90.00
_cell.angle_beta   90.00
_cell.angle_gamma   90.00
#
_symmetry.space_group_name_H-M   'P 1'
#
loop_
_entity.id
_entity.type
_entity.pdbx_description
1 polymer ?
#
loop_
_entity_poly.entity_id
_entity_poly.type
_entity_poly.pdbx_seq_one_letter_code
_entity_poly.pdbx_strand_id
1 'polypeptide(L)'
;MHISILPPETLEQLFLLLDPLDVSSVSRTSRYFNALIYHSPDHHLWRNLYLSQPLDDPTLCYSPLGHRSTPTSSFDWKKELQDVIFARTIVENGPRKWGREDRKRALRTLLKLVAFVPPLESYKEDMDSDKMSANLMWVAAECRKGALVDPDAPGVGSAGLGGKEDDEELQLRAKLHTYLGLTPNDWMESAQRQSRMFVYRMGNYHWGNEFGPFREERLGVDSGSVDARGIGDGNTTLRVNWIHVRHIHQTISMALFEGIPEEARENIRQLDVFIYQLSFPHTQLILPRQEAEDGIGRDWAGVEGKWEISFCFCDHGDLIRFNHAVRHFYLVPLDCSRFPSSFSNVGAPPCNSRLSI
;
A
#
# COMPACT_ATOMS: atom_id res chain seq x y z
N MET A 1 34.20 35.63 3.61
CA MET A 1 34.24 34.89 2.34
C MET A 1 32.80 34.78 1.86
N HIS A 2 32.45 35.33 0.69
CA HIS A 2 31.07 35.26 0.19
C HIS A 2 30.88 33.93 -0.53
N ILE A 3 30.00 33.07 -0.01
CA ILE A 3 29.67 31.76 -0.59
C ILE A 3 29.12 31.88 -2.03
N SER A 4 28.56 33.03 -2.40
CA SER A 4 28.05 33.36 -3.73
C SER A 4 29.13 33.58 -4.81
N ILE A 5 30.42 33.52 -4.44
CA ILE A 5 31.55 33.64 -5.39
C ILE A 5 31.96 32.24 -5.91
N LEU A 6 31.48 31.17 -5.28
CA LEU A 6 31.78 29.81 -5.72
C LEU A 6 31.15 29.51 -7.09
N PRO A 7 31.78 28.67 -7.91
CA PRO A 7 31.16 28.16 -9.13
C PRO A 7 29.83 27.46 -8.84
N PRO A 8 28.83 27.57 -9.73
CA PRO A 8 27.52 26.96 -9.55
C PRO A 8 27.59 25.44 -9.31
N GLU A 9 28.53 24.75 -9.95
CA GLU A 9 28.74 23.31 -9.80
C GLU A 9 29.18 22.95 -8.37
N THR A 10 30.01 23.80 -7.75
CA THR A 10 30.43 23.62 -6.35
C THR A 10 29.27 23.86 -5.39
N LEU A 11 28.41 24.83 -5.70
CA LEU A 11 27.20 25.08 -4.91
C LEU A 11 26.19 23.94 -5.02
N GLU A 12 26.01 23.36 -6.21
CA GLU A 12 25.18 22.18 -6.39
C GLU A 12 25.69 20.99 -5.58
N GLN A 13 27.00 20.71 -5.62
CA GLN A 13 27.60 19.66 -4.79
C GLN A 13 27.35 19.89 -3.29
N LEU A 14 27.41 21.13 -2.82
CA LEU A 14 27.06 21.45 -1.44
C LEU A 14 25.57 21.21 -1.15
N PHE A 15 24.67 21.54 -2.08
CA PHE A 15 23.24 21.29 -1.91
C PHE A 15 22.90 19.80 -1.87
N LEU A 16 23.65 18.94 -2.56
CA LEU A 16 23.48 17.49 -2.48
C LEU A 16 23.79 16.89 -1.10
N LEU A 17 24.49 17.62 -0.23
CA LEU A 17 24.76 17.22 1.14
C LEU A 17 23.67 17.66 2.14
N LEU A 18 22.68 18.42 1.68
CA LEU A 18 21.62 18.99 2.52
C LEU A 18 20.31 18.20 2.38
N ASP A 19 19.47 18.25 3.40
CA ASP A 19 18.08 17.78 3.28
C ASP A 19 17.32 18.68 2.27
N PRO A 20 16.43 18.14 1.42
CA PRO A 20 15.66 18.94 0.48
C PRO A 20 14.88 20.11 1.12
N LEU A 21 14.46 19.99 2.39
CA LEU A 21 13.86 21.08 3.15
C LEU A 21 14.84 22.23 3.41
N ASP A 22 16.11 21.92 3.69
CA ASP A 22 17.17 22.92 3.87
C ASP A 22 17.51 23.58 2.54
N VAL A 23 17.60 22.81 1.45
CA VAL A 23 17.77 23.37 0.09
C VAL A 23 16.65 24.36 -0.23
N SER A 24 15.40 24.03 0.12
CA SER A 24 14.28 24.95 -0.03
C SER A 24 14.44 26.23 0.80
N SER A 25 15.00 26.12 2.01
CA SER A 25 15.28 27.28 2.88
C SER A 25 16.38 28.16 2.31
N VAL A 26 17.46 27.58 1.79
CA VAL A 26 18.56 28.32 1.13
C VAL A 26 18.04 29.10 -0.08
N SER A 27 17.14 28.50 -0.87
CA SER A 27 16.55 29.16 -2.04
C SER A 27 15.82 30.47 -1.71
N ARG A 28 15.38 30.65 -0.46
CA ARG A 28 14.65 31.85 0.00
C ARG A 28 15.57 32.97 0.46
N THR A 29 16.85 32.68 0.67
CA THR A 29 17.83 33.65 1.21
C THR A 29 18.33 34.64 0.15
N SER A 30 18.36 34.25 -1.13
CA SER A 30 18.87 35.07 -2.22
C SER A 30 18.21 34.73 -3.55
N ARG A 31 17.99 35.73 -4.40
CA ARG A 31 17.52 35.54 -5.79
C ARG A 31 18.49 34.69 -6.60
N TYR A 32 19.79 34.77 -6.31
CA TYR A 32 20.81 33.97 -6.99
C TYR A 32 20.62 32.47 -6.70
N PHE A 33 20.48 32.08 -5.42
CA PHE A 33 20.22 30.69 -5.05
C PHE A 33 18.85 30.21 -5.53
N ASN A 34 17.84 31.08 -5.50
CA ASN A 34 16.54 30.77 -6.06
C ASN A 34 16.63 30.41 -7.55
N ALA A 35 17.35 31.23 -8.32
CA ALA A 35 17.58 30.99 -9.75
C ALA A 35 18.37 29.70 -10.00
N LEU A 36 19.44 29.47 -9.23
CA LEU A 36 20.24 28.25 -9.35
C LEU A 36 19.43 26.98 -9.03
N ILE A 37 18.59 27.01 -8.00
CA ILE A 37 17.84 25.82 -7.56
C ILE A 37 16.59 25.56 -8.43
N TYR A 38 15.81 26.59 -8.76
CA TYR A 38 14.51 26.42 -9.40
C TYR A 38 14.46 26.73 -10.89
N HIS A 39 15.44 27.47 -11.40
CA HIS A 39 15.48 27.95 -12.77
C HIS A 39 16.70 27.44 -13.54
N SER A 40 17.39 26.42 -13.01
CA SER A 40 18.43 25.73 -13.77
C SER A 40 17.83 25.08 -15.02
N PRO A 41 18.48 25.20 -16.20
CA PRO A 41 18.02 24.53 -17.42
C PRO A 41 18.17 23.01 -17.34
N ASP A 42 19.04 22.50 -16.46
CA ASP A 42 19.24 21.08 -16.24
C ASP A 42 18.44 20.59 -15.01
N HIS A 43 17.86 19.40 -15.14
CA HIS A 43 17.17 18.73 -14.04
C HIS A 43 18.15 17.95 -13.14
N HIS A 44 19.46 18.18 -13.28
CA HIS A 44 20.52 17.39 -12.66
C HIS A 44 20.51 17.50 -11.13
N LEU A 45 20.40 18.72 -10.59
CA LEU A 45 20.29 18.94 -9.16
C LEU A 45 19.10 18.17 -8.55
N TRP A 46 17.91 18.34 -9.12
CA TRP A 46 16.68 17.67 -8.63
C TRP A 46 16.76 16.15 -8.73
N ARG A 47 17.34 15.63 -9.82
CA ARG A 47 17.58 14.20 -9.99
C ARG A 47 18.50 13.66 -8.90
N ASN A 48 19.64 14.30 -8.68
CA ASN A 48 20.60 13.84 -7.68
C ASN A 48 20.08 14.01 -6.25
N LEU A 49 19.31 15.06 -5.97
CA LEU A 49 18.62 15.21 -4.68
C LEU A 49 17.63 14.08 -4.46
N TYR A 50 16.85 13.69 -5.47
CA TYR A 50 15.95 12.54 -5.36
C TYR A 50 16.73 11.23 -5.14
N LEU A 51 17.75 10.96 -5.94
CA LEU A 51 18.53 9.71 -5.84
C LEU A 51 19.39 9.64 -4.57
N SER A 52 19.64 10.76 -3.89
CA SER A 52 20.27 10.78 -2.57
C SER A 52 19.33 10.37 -1.44
N GLN A 53 18.01 10.37 -1.67
CA GLN A 53 17.04 9.86 -0.71
C GLN A 53 17.09 8.33 -0.66
N PRO A 54 16.70 7.70 0.45
CA PRO A 54 16.59 6.24 0.56
C PRO A 54 15.37 5.71 -0.21
N LEU A 55 15.31 5.97 -1.51
CA LEU A 55 14.25 5.60 -2.44
C LEU A 55 14.84 4.85 -3.62
N ASP A 56 14.01 4.05 -4.29
CA ASP A 56 14.43 3.34 -5.49
C ASP A 56 14.58 4.30 -6.68
N ASP A 57 15.45 3.96 -7.63
CA ASP A 57 15.52 4.67 -8.90
C ASP A 57 14.21 4.42 -9.69
N PRO A 58 13.40 5.46 -9.96
CA PRO A 58 12.11 5.30 -10.62
C PRO A 58 12.24 4.68 -12.02
N THR A 59 13.40 4.81 -12.67
CA THR A 59 13.65 4.24 -14.00
C THR A 59 13.73 2.71 -14.00
N LEU A 60 13.94 2.11 -12.82
CA LEU A 60 13.99 0.67 -12.60
C LEU A 60 12.66 0.13 -12.06
N CYS A 61 11.71 1.00 -11.69
CA CYS A 61 10.45 0.60 -11.06
C CYS A 61 9.34 0.29 -12.07
N TYR A 62 8.53 -0.70 -11.74
CA TYR A 62 7.36 -1.11 -12.51
C TYR A 62 6.10 -1.11 -11.66
N SER A 63 4.99 -0.78 -12.30
CA SER A 63 3.66 -0.91 -11.73
C SER A 63 3.28 -2.39 -11.62
N PRO A 64 2.30 -2.75 -10.76
CA PRO A 64 1.75 -4.12 -10.70
C PRO A 64 1.24 -4.67 -12.04
N LEU A 65 0.94 -3.81 -13.01
CA LEU A 65 0.53 -4.23 -14.34
C LEU A 65 1.71 -4.34 -15.32
N GLY A 66 2.95 -4.30 -14.81
CA GLY A 66 4.18 -4.35 -15.61
C GLY A 66 4.49 -3.06 -16.37
N HIS A 67 3.78 -1.96 -16.08
CA HIS A 67 4.07 -0.68 -16.73
C HIS A 67 5.24 0.02 -16.05
N ARG A 68 6.25 0.41 -16.81
CA ARG A 68 7.36 1.21 -16.28
C ARG A 68 6.84 2.52 -15.69
N SER A 69 7.45 2.96 -14.59
CA SER A 69 7.39 4.37 -14.21
C SER A 69 7.89 5.20 -15.39
N THR A 70 7.30 6.37 -15.62
CA THR A 70 7.45 7.16 -16.85
C THR A 70 8.88 7.24 -17.39
N PRO A 71 9.09 7.26 -18.73
CA PRO A 71 10.42 7.29 -19.31
C PRO A 71 11.25 8.46 -18.76
N THR A 72 12.55 8.24 -18.52
CA THR A 72 13.49 9.17 -17.87
C THR A 72 13.48 10.58 -18.47
N SER A 73 13.25 10.71 -19.77
CA SER A 73 13.19 11.99 -20.49
C SER A 73 11.94 12.83 -20.16
N SER A 74 10.92 12.23 -19.58
CA SER A 74 9.64 12.86 -19.20
C SER A 74 9.41 12.90 -17.69
N PHE A 75 10.37 12.41 -16.90
CA PHE A 75 10.23 12.32 -15.46
C PHE A 75 10.50 13.67 -14.79
N ASP A 76 9.49 14.24 -14.13
CA ASP A 76 9.59 15.51 -13.42
C ASP A 76 10.20 15.28 -12.02
N TRP A 77 11.53 15.15 -11.97
CA TRP A 77 12.30 14.93 -10.74
C TRP A 77 11.98 15.94 -9.63
N LYS A 78 11.74 17.20 -10.01
CA LYS A 78 11.42 18.26 -9.06
C LYS A 78 10.08 18.01 -8.41
N LYS A 79 9.03 17.79 -9.21
CA LYS A 79 7.67 17.55 -8.70
C LYS A 79 7.64 16.30 -7.82
N GLU A 80 8.28 15.22 -8.27
CA GLU A 80 8.29 13.95 -7.56
C GLU A 80 9.00 14.07 -6.20
N LEU A 81 10.17 14.72 -6.16
CA LEU A 81 10.84 15.00 -4.88
C LEU A 81 9.98 15.87 -3.97
N GLN A 82 9.34 16.92 -4.50
CA GLN A 82 8.44 17.78 -3.73
C GLN A 82 7.24 17.02 -3.17
N ASP A 83 6.63 16.14 -3.96
CA ASP A 83 5.51 15.31 -3.52
C ASP A 83 5.92 14.34 -2.41
N VAL A 84 7.12 13.72 -2.51
CA VAL A 84 7.65 12.81 -1.48
C VAL A 84 7.98 13.56 -0.19
N ILE A 85 8.70 14.68 -0.28
CA ILE A 85 9.06 15.49 0.90
C ILE A 85 7.80 16.09 1.55
N PHE A 86 6.79 16.45 0.77
CA PHE A 86 5.49 16.87 1.29
C PHE A 86 4.79 15.73 2.05
N ALA A 87 4.75 14.52 1.49
CA ALA A 87 4.18 13.36 2.17
C ALA A 87 4.92 13.06 3.49
N ARG A 88 6.26 13.05 3.48
CA ARG A 88 7.11 12.91 4.67
C ARG A 88 6.76 13.96 5.73
N THR A 89 6.68 15.22 5.33
CA THR A 89 6.35 16.34 6.23
C THR A 89 4.99 16.15 6.91
N ILE A 90 3.99 15.62 6.21
CA ILE A 90 2.65 15.33 6.76
C ILE A 90 2.71 14.21 7.79
N VAL A 91 3.44 13.14 7.46
CA VAL A 91 3.59 11.96 8.33
C VAL A 91 4.35 12.34 9.61
N GLU A 92 5.48 13.05 9.48
CA GLU A 92 6.32 13.47 10.61
C GLU A 92 5.62 14.46 11.55
N ASN A 93 4.97 15.50 11.00
CA ASN A 93 4.36 16.57 11.79
C ASN A 93 2.98 16.21 12.34
N GLY A 94 2.44 15.07 11.92
CA GLY A 94 1.14 14.53 12.31
C GLY A 94 0.04 14.91 11.31
N PRO A 95 -0.69 13.94 10.73
CA PRO A 95 -1.66 14.18 9.65
C PRO A 95 -2.84 15.06 10.08
N ARG A 96 -3.10 15.19 11.38
CA ARG A 96 -4.20 16.00 11.95
C ARG A 96 -4.04 17.50 11.71
N LYS A 97 -2.82 17.99 11.52
CA LYS A 97 -2.55 19.42 11.28
C LYS A 97 -2.87 19.86 9.86
N TRP A 98 -3.12 18.91 8.96
CA TRP A 98 -3.21 19.14 7.52
C TRP A 98 -4.64 18.95 7.01
N GLY A 99 -4.97 19.62 5.90
CA GLY A 99 -6.28 19.52 5.26
C GLY A 99 -6.54 18.14 4.67
N ARG A 100 -7.81 17.86 4.34
CA ARG A 100 -8.22 16.58 3.70
C ARG A 100 -7.49 16.35 2.37
N GLU A 101 -7.44 17.35 1.51
CA GLU A 101 -6.77 17.26 0.21
C GLU A 101 -5.27 17.03 0.33
N ASP A 102 -4.62 17.67 1.32
CA ASP A 102 -3.20 17.48 1.59
C ASP A 102 -2.90 16.03 2.02
N ARG A 103 -3.74 15.47 2.89
CA ARG A 103 -3.62 14.05 3.29
C ARG A 103 -3.86 13.11 2.13
N LYS A 104 -4.87 13.36 1.29
CA LYS A 104 -5.12 12.56 0.09
C LYS A 104 -3.95 12.64 -0.89
N ARG A 105 -3.36 13.82 -1.09
CA ARG A 105 -2.13 13.97 -1.90
C ARG A 105 -0.99 13.14 -1.32
N ALA A 106 -0.72 13.24 -0.02
CA ALA A 106 0.31 12.42 0.63
C ALA A 106 0.05 10.92 0.45
N LEU A 107 -1.18 10.45 0.70
CA LEU A 107 -1.55 9.05 0.52
C LEU A 107 -1.35 8.57 -0.92
N ARG A 108 -1.71 9.39 -1.92
CA ARG A 108 -1.47 9.07 -3.34
C ARG A 108 0.03 8.99 -3.65
N THR A 109 0.86 9.87 -3.07
CA THR A 109 2.32 9.80 -3.21
C THR A 109 2.87 8.51 -2.60
N LEU A 110 2.50 8.18 -1.37
CA LEU A 110 2.94 6.96 -0.69
C LEU A 110 2.50 5.71 -1.47
N LEU A 111 1.24 5.70 -1.93
CA LEU A 111 0.71 4.64 -2.80
C LEU A 111 1.49 4.49 -4.09
N LYS A 112 1.91 5.60 -4.69
CA LYS A 112 2.75 5.56 -5.89
C LYS A 112 4.09 4.90 -5.58
N LEU A 113 4.75 5.27 -4.47
CA LEU A 113 6.02 4.66 -4.07
C LEU A 113 5.90 3.15 -3.83
N VAL A 114 4.86 2.70 -3.13
CA VAL A 114 4.68 1.26 -2.86
C VAL A 114 4.16 0.47 -4.07
N ALA A 115 3.52 1.14 -5.04
CA ALA A 115 3.03 0.49 -6.25
C ALA A 115 4.09 0.41 -7.36
N PHE A 116 5.11 1.26 -7.31
CA PHE A 116 6.20 1.30 -8.29
C PHE A 116 7.50 0.92 -7.60
N VAL A 117 7.80 -0.37 -7.62
CA VAL A 117 9.00 -0.96 -7.03
C VAL A 117 9.84 -1.63 -8.11
N PRO A 118 11.16 -1.81 -7.88
CA PRO A 118 11.97 -2.64 -8.75
C PRO A 118 11.47 -4.10 -8.74
N PRO A 119 11.57 -4.80 -9.88
CA PRO A 119 11.22 -6.20 -9.98
C PRO A 119 12.25 -7.05 -9.23
N LEU A 120 11.81 -8.18 -8.68
CA LEU A 120 12.71 -9.16 -8.07
C LEU A 120 13.26 -10.10 -9.14
N GLU A 121 14.56 -10.41 -9.08
CA GLU A 121 15.19 -11.37 -10.00
C GLU A 121 14.96 -12.82 -9.55
N SER A 122 14.77 -13.07 -8.25
CA SER A 122 14.40 -14.39 -7.74
C SER A 122 13.62 -14.37 -6.43
N TYR A 123 12.71 -15.33 -6.24
CA TYR A 123 11.99 -15.54 -4.98
C TYR A 123 12.92 -15.77 -3.78
N LYS A 124 14.11 -16.34 -3.99
CA LYS A 124 15.08 -16.59 -2.90
C LYS A 124 15.72 -15.32 -2.35
N GLU A 125 15.66 -14.24 -3.11
CA GLU A 125 16.25 -12.94 -2.74
C GLU A 125 15.45 -12.19 -1.69
N ASP A 126 14.17 -12.55 -1.53
CA ASP A 126 13.23 -11.92 -0.59
C ASP A 126 13.57 -12.18 0.89
N MET A 127 14.30 -13.26 1.18
CA MET A 127 14.75 -13.56 2.54
C MET A 127 15.97 -12.71 2.97
N ASP A 128 16.63 -12.05 2.02
CA ASP A 128 17.71 -11.10 2.32
C ASP A 128 17.13 -9.68 2.40
N SER A 129 17.10 -9.10 3.61
CA SER A 129 16.60 -7.74 3.87
C SER A 129 17.25 -6.67 3.00
N ASP A 130 18.47 -6.93 2.52
CA ASP A 130 19.27 -6.02 1.71
C ASP A 130 18.73 -5.87 0.27
N LYS A 131 17.80 -6.73 -0.16
CA LYS A 131 17.20 -6.71 -1.49
C LYS A 131 15.74 -6.23 -1.50
N MET A 132 15.19 -5.88 -0.35
CA MET A 132 13.86 -5.26 -0.26
C MET A 132 13.91 -3.87 -0.90
N SER A 133 12.87 -3.53 -1.67
CA SER A 133 12.73 -2.20 -2.29
C SER A 133 12.89 -1.07 -1.25
N ALA A 134 13.72 -0.09 -1.57
CA ALA A 134 13.97 1.05 -0.71
C ALA A 134 12.69 1.87 -0.51
N ASN A 135 11.84 1.99 -1.53
CA ASN A 135 10.53 2.62 -1.42
C ASN A 135 9.65 1.95 -0.35
N LEU A 136 9.60 0.62 -0.32
CA LEU A 136 8.81 -0.12 0.67
C LEU A 136 9.34 0.09 2.08
N MET A 137 10.65 -0.03 2.25
CA MET A 137 11.31 0.17 3.54
C MET A 137 11.12 1.60 4.04
N TRP A 138 11.25 2.58 3.16
CA TRP A 138 11.05 3.98 3.48
C TRP A 138 9.59 4.28 3.86
N VAL A 139 8.60 3.87 3.06
CA VAL A 139 7.19 4.10 3.38
C VAL A 139 6.79 3.37 4.67
N ALA A 140 7.28 2.14 4.88
CA ALA A 140 7.06 1.42 6.13
C ALA A 140 7.65 2.16 7.33
N ALA A 141 8.88 2.69 7.21
CA ALA A 141 9.55 3.47 8.25
C ALA A 141 8.81 4.78 8.59
N GLU A 142 8.34 5.49 7.57
CA GLU A 142 7.54 6.70 7.76
C GLU A 142 6.18 6.38 8.43
N CYS A 143 5.52 5.30 8.00
CA CYS A 143 4.21 4.91 8.51
C CYS A 143 4.23 4.27 9.92
N ARG A 144 5.40 4.00 10.52
CA ARG A 144 5.52 3.36 11.87
C ARG A 144 4.69 4.06 12.95
N LYS A 145 4.51 5.38 12.84
CA LYS A 145 3.72 6.17 13.80
C LYS A 145 2.21 5.92 13.67
N GLY A 146 1.76 5.13 12.70
CA GLY A 146 0.39 4.64 12.52
C GLY A 146 -0.65 5.69 12.13
N ALA A 147 -0.47 6.97 12.48
CA ALA A 147 -1.54 7.96 12.44
C ALA A 147 -2.13 8.22 11.03
N LEU A 148 -1.37 8.00 9.96
CA LEU A 148 -1.85 8.17 8.59
C LEU A 148 -2.52 6.91 8.05
N VAL A 149 -2.01 5.72 8.37
CA VAL A 149 -2.53 4.43 7.88
C VAL A 149 -3.71 3.96 8.74
N ASP A 150 -3.57 4.04 10.06
CA ASP A 150 -4.57 3.65 11.06
C ASP A 150 -5.03 4.86 11.89
N PRO A 151 -6.15 5.49 11.52
CA PRO A 151 -6.71 6.60 12.30
C PRO A 151 -7.20 6.14 13.69
N ASP A 152 -7.48 4.85 13.88
CA ASP A 152 -7.99 4.28 15.13
C ASP A 152 -6.88 3.84 16.11
N ALA A 153 -5.61 4.06 15.77
CA ALA A 153 -4.49 3.70 16.63
C ALA A 153 -4.60 4.38 18.02
N PRO A 154 -4.35 3.66 19.14
CA PRO A 154 -4.43 4.23 20.48
C PRO A 154 -3.52 5.47 20.63
N GLY A 155 -4.08 6.57 21.13
CA GLY A 155 -3.41 7.89 21.17
C GLY A 155 -3.71 8.79 19.96
N VAL A 156 -4.22 8.21 18.87
CA VAL A 156 -4.76 8.91 17.70
C VAL A 156 -6.29 8.88 17.79
N GLY A 157 -6.88 9.25 18.93
CA GLY A 157 -8.33 9.10 19.18
C GLY A 157 -9.24 9.43 17.98
N SER A 158 -10.10 8.48 17.58
CA SER A 158 -11.03 8.54 16.44
C SER A 158 -12.00 9.73 16.49
N ALA A 159 -12.10 10.40 17.64
CA ALA A 159 -12.92 11.60 17.84
C ALA A 159 -12.31 12.89 17.24
N GLY A 160 -11.07 12.87 16.72
CA GLY A 160 -10.31 14.08 16.37
C GLY A 160 -10.34 14.55 14.90
N LEU A 161 -10.84 13.74 13.94
CA LEU A 161 -10.89 14.14 12.52
C LEU A 161 -12.21 14.83 12.10
N GLY A 162 -13.10 15.10 13.07
CA GLY A 162 -14.02 16.26 13.04
C GLY A 162 -15.06 16.35 11.92
N GLY A 163 -15.37 15.27 11.21
CA GLY A 163 -16.47 15.22 10.23
C GLY A 163 -16.56 13.84 9.59
N LYS A 164 -17.67 13.55 8.87
CA LYS A 164 -17.77 12.36 8.01
C LYS A 164 -16.46 12.22 7.24
N GLU A 165 -15.72 11.14 7.50
CA GLU A 165 -14.48 10.85 6.79
C GLU A 165 -14.79 10.82 5.30
N ASP A 166 -13.91 11.43 4.53
CA ASP A 166 -14.03 11.41 3.08
C ASP A 166 -13.83 9.97 2.61
N ASP A 167 -14.83 9.43 1.92
CA ASP A 167 -14.82 8.03 1.47
C ASP A 167 -13.58 7.73 0.62
N GLU A 168 -13.13 8.71 -0.18
CA GLU A 168 -11.89 8.58 -0.96
C GLU A 168 -10.64 8.43 -0.06
N GLU A 169 -10.54 9.21 1.01
CA GLU A 169 -9.40 9.13 1.94
C GLU A 169 -9.35 7.76 2.62
N LEU A 170 -10.50 7.23 3.03
CA LEU A 170 -10.60 5.89 3.60
C LEU A 170 -10.18 4.79 2.63
N GLN A 171 -10.59 4.89 1.37
CA GLN A 171 -10.18 3.95 0.33
C GLN A 171 -8.67 4.02 0.07
N LEU A 172 -8.08 5.22 0.03
CA LEU A 172 -6.63 5.39 -0.13
C LEU A 172 -5.85 4.80 1.04
N ARG A 173 -6.29 5.02 2.28
CA ARG A 173 -5.67 4.42 3.48
C ARG A 173 -5.76 2.91 3.45
N ALA A 174 -6.94 2.36 3.17
CA ALA A 174 -7.14 0.92 3.08
C ALA A 174 -6.30 0.28 1.97
N LYS A 175 -6.17 0.97 0.82
CA LYS A 175 -5.27 0.55 -0.27
C LYS A 175 -3.81 0.56 0.15
N LEU A 176 -3.35 1.63 0.80
CA LEU A 176 -1.96 1.75 1.26
C LEU A 176 -1.63 0.68 2.29
N HIS A 177 -2.53 0.45 3.24
CA HIS A 177 -2.42 -0.63 4.22
C HIS A 177 -2.32 -2.00 3.54
N THR A 178 -3.19 -2.27 2.56
CA THR A 178 -3.18 -3.54 1.81
C THR A 178 -1.85 -3.75 1.07
N TYR A 179 -1.23 -2.68 0.56
CA TYR A 179 0.04 -2.76 -0.16
C TYR A 179 1.25 -2.86 0.77
N LEU A 180 1.22 -2.18 1.93
CA LEU A 180 2.31 -2.24 2.89
C LEU A 180 2.33 -3.56 3.63
N GLY A 181 1.21 -3.99 4.20
CA GLY A 181 1.13 -5.20 5.02
C GLY A 181 0.32 -5.01 6.29
N LEU A 182 0.79 -5.64 7.37
CA LEU A 182 0.10 -5.62 8.67
C LEU A 182 0.72 -4.56 9.58
N THR A 183 -0.14 -3.89 10.34
CA THR A 183 0.24 -2.96 11.40
C THR A 183 0.05 -3.58 12.78
N PRO A 184 0.64 -3.00 13.85
CA PRO A 184 0.42 -3.43 15.24
C PRO A 184 -1.06 -3.50 15.62
N ASN A 185 -1.90 -2.61 15.06
CA ASN A 185 -3.33 -2.60 15.35
C ASN A 185 -4.05 -3.84 14.80
N ASP A 186 -3.57 -4.40 13.69
CA ASP A 186 -4.19 -5.58 13.12
C ASP A 186 -4.08 -6.81 14.02
N TRP A 187 -3.06 -6.85 14.89
CA TRP A 187 -2.84 -7.91 15.87
C TRP A 187 -3.80 -7.84 17.05
N MET A 188 -4.52 -6.72 17.23
CA MET A 188 -5.53 -6.61 18.29
C MET A 188 -6.71 -7.53 17.99
N GLU A 189 -7.16 -8.28 19.00
CA GLU A 189 -8.31 -9.19 18.85
C GLU A 189 -9.57 -8.48 18.35
N SER A 190 -9.78 -7.22 18.76
CA SER A 190 -10.89 -6.39 18.30
C SER A 190 -10.83 -6.13 16.79
N ALA A 191 -9.65 -5.81 16.25
CA ALA A 191 -9.45 -5.55 14.83
C ALA A 191 -9.63 -6.83 14.01
N GLN A 192 -9.04 -7.95 14.46
CA GLN A 192 -9.20 -9.26 13.81
C GLN A 192 -10.67 -9.66 13.73
N ARG A 193 -11.38 -9.51 14.85
CA ARG A 193 -12.80 -9.81 14.96
C ARG A 193 -13.65 -8.91 14.05
N GLN A 194 -13.36 -7.61 14.00
CA GLN A 194 -14.05 -6.67 13.13
C GLN A 194 -13.84 -7.02 11.65
N SER A 195 -12.61 -7.37 11.26
CA SER A 195 -12.29 -7.79 9.89
C SER A 195 -12.98 -9.08 9.50
N ARG A 196 -12.98 -10.09 10.38
CA ARG A 196 -13.74 -11.34 10.17
C ARG A 196 -15.22 -11.07 10.00
N MET A 197 -15.82 -10.22 10.84
CA MET A 197 -17.24 -9.85 10.70
C MET A 197 -17.54 -9.14 9.40
N PHE A 198 -16.65 -8.25 8.97
CA PHE A 198 -16.82 -7.54 7.72
C PHE A 198 -16.81 -8.53 6.53
N VAL A 199 -15.85 -9.45 6.51
CA VAL A 199 -15.72 -10.47 5.46
C VAL A 199 -16.88 -11.47 5.48
N TYR A 200 -17.35 -11.90 6.65
CA TYR A 200 -18.39 -12.92 6.76
C TYR A 200 -19.82 -12.36 6.76
N ARG A 201 -19.98 -11.04 6.66
CA ARG A 201 -21.29 -10.40 6.51
C ARG A 201 -21.77 -10.55 5.07
N MET A 202 -22.71 -11.46 4.85
CA MET A 202 -23.32 -11.73 3.53
C MET A 202 -24.00 -10.51 2.92
N GLY A 203 -24.41 -9.53 3.73
CA GLY A 203 -24.93 -8.26 3.21
C GLY A 203 -23.92 -7.45 2.39
N ASN A 204 -22.62 -7.72 2.53
CA ASN A 204 -21.57 -7.11 1.73
C ASN A 204 -21.39 -7.78 0.36
N TYR A 205 -22.18 -8.81 0.05
CA TYR A 205 -22.08 -9.60 -1.18
C TYR A 205 -23.45 -9.65 -1.85
N HIS A 206 -23.59 -8.99 -3.00
CA HIS A 206 -24.85 -8.90 -3.71
C HIS A 206 -24.62 -8.77 -5.22
N TRP A 207 -25.69 -8.89 -6.01
CA TRP A 207 -25.61 -8.78 -7.47
C TRP A 207 -24.95 -7.48 -7.94
N GLY A 208 -25.26 -6.36 -7.29
CA GLY A 208 -24.65 -5.05 -7.61
C GLY A 208 -23.13 -4.95 -7.43
N ASN A 209 -22.49 -5.85 -6.68
CA ASN A 209 -21.03 -5.90 -6.59
C ASN A 209 -20.44 -7.22 -7.08
N GLU A 210 -21.22 -7.99 -7.86
CA GLU A 210 -20.84 -9.31 -8.36
C GLU A 210 -20.32 -10.27 -7.28
N PHE A 211 -20.79 -10.09 -6.03
CA PHE A 211 -20.30 -10.84 -4.87
C PHE A 211 -18.77 -10.74 -4.66
N GLY A 212 -18.17 -9.65 -5.12
CA GLY A 212 -16.75 -9.35 -4.94
C GLY A 212 -16.51 -8.11 -4.06
N PRO A 213 -15.24 -7.77 -3.78
CA PRO A 213 -14.86 -6.54 -3.07
C PRO A 213 -14.98 -5.33 -3.99
N PHE A 214 -16.13 -5.18 -4.64
CA PHE A 214 -16.44 -4.09 -5.55
C PHE A 214 -17.50 -3.19 -4.95
N ARG A 215 -17.53 -1.95 -5.44
CA ARG A 215 -18.57 -0.98 -5.15
C ARG A 215 -19.03 -0.36 -6.46
N GLU A 216 -20.33 -0.11 -6.53
CA GLU A 216 -20.92 0.63 -7.64
C GLU A 216 -20.46 2.08 -7.59
N GLU A 217 -19.81 2.54 -8.64
CA GLU A 217 -19.60 3.95 -8.90
C GLU A 217 -20.56 4.37 -10.00
N ARG A 218 -21.52 5.22 -9.64
CA ARG A 218 -22.34 5.92 -10.63
C ARG A 218 -21.43 6.90 -11.35
N LEU A 219 -21.21 6.67 -12.63
CA LEU A 219 -20.62 7.69 -13.49
C LEU A 219 -21.52 8.91 -13.39
N GLY A 220 -20.96 10.03 -12.93
CA GLY A 220 -21.63 11.31 -13.06
C GLY A 220 -21.95 11.52 -14.54
N VAL A 221 -23.08 12.13 -14.84
CA VAL A 221 -23.57 12.39 -16.21
C VAL A 221 -22.55 13.16 -17.08
N ASP A 222 -21.49 13.70 -16.47
CA ASP A 222 -20.48 14.54 -17.11
C ASP A 222 -19.16 13.82 -17.50
N SER A 223 -18.94 12.56 -17.12
CA SER A 223 -17.72 11.83 -17.49
C SER A 223 -17.94 11.00 -18.76
N GLY A 224 -17.72 11.62 -19.92
CA GLY A 224 -17.82 11.00 -21.25
C GLY A 224 -16.76 9.94 -21.57
N SER A 225 -16.50 9.01 -20.66
CA SER A 225 -15.63 7.85 -20.86
C SER A 225 -16.45 6.69 -21.43
N VAL A 226 -16.25 6.43 -22.71
CA VAL A 226 -16.85 5.31 -23.48
C VAL A 226 -15.82 4.19 -23.55
N ASP A 227 -15.52 3.55 -22.43
CA ASP A 227 -14.78 2.29 -22.46
C ASP A 227 -15.74 1.13 -22.21
N ALA A 228 -16.15 0.57 -23.35
CA ALA A 228 -17.06 -0.55 -23.48
C ALA A 228 -16.42 -1.85 -22.97
N ARG A 229 -16.95 -2.37 -21.86
CA ARG A 229 -17.09 -3.81 -21.59
C ARG A 229 -17.92 -3.99 -20.32
N GLY A 230 -19.23 -4.20 -20.47
CA GLY A 230 -20.11 -4.53 -19.36
C GLY A 230 -21.55 -4.74 -19.79
N ILE A 231 -22.00 -5.98 -19.72
CA ILE A 231 -23.40 -6.38 -19.84
C ILE A 231 -24.09 -5.92 -18.55
N GLY A 232 -24.81 -4.81 -18.62
CA GLY A 232 -25.54 -4.20 -17.50
C GLY A 232 -25.95 -2.78 -17.92
N ASP A 233 -27.09 -2.29 -17.43
CA ASP A 233 -27.60 -0.94 -17.74
C ASP A 233 -26.47 0.09 -17.66
N GLY A 234 -26.04 0.60 -18.82
CA GLY A 234 -24.68 1.09 -19.11
C GLY A 234 -24.20 2.37 -18.42
N ASN A 235 -24.52 2.56 -17.14
CA ASN A 235 -24.18 3.74 -16.35
C ASN A 235 -23.54 3.43 -14.98
N THR A 236 -23.27 2.15 -14.68
CA THR A 236 -22.64 1.76 -13.40
C THR A 236 -21.31 1.08 -13.69
N THR A 237 -20.23 1.67 -13.19
CA THR A 237 -18.89 1.04 -13.25
C THR A 237 -18.54 0.47 -11.87
N LEU A 238 -17.98 -0.73 -11.85
CA LEU A 238 -17.50 -1.33 -10.60
C LEU A 238 -16.09 -0.83 -10.31
N ARG A 239 -15.88 -0.31 -9.10
CA ARG A 239 -14.56 0.00 -8.57
C ARG A 239 -14.21 -0.92 -7.42
N VAL A 240 -12.91 -1.13 -7.22
CA VAL A 240 -12.42 -1.90 -6.06
C VAL A 240 -12.75 -1.14 -4.77
N ASN A 241 -13.39 -1.85 -3.83
CA ASN A 241 -13.59 -1.41 -2.47
C ASN A 241 -12.40 -1.86 -1.62
N TRP A 242 -11.39 -1.00 -1.51
CA TRP A 242 -10.16 -1.27 -0.77
C TRP A 242 -10.37 -1.49 0.72
N ILE A 243 -11.45 -0.95 1.31
CA ILE A 243 -11.81 -1.27 2.70
C ILE A 243 -12.17 -2.76 2.83
N HIS A 244 -12.93 -3.29 1.87
CA HIS A 244 -13.25 -4.72 1.81
C HIS A 244 -11.99 -5.55 1.57
N VAL A 245 -11.14 -5.14 0.62
CA VAL A 245 -9.86 -5.82 0.35
C VAL A 245 -8.97 -5.83 1.59
N ARG A 246 -8.87 -4.74 2.35
CA ARG A 246 -8.13 -4.68 3.61
C ARG A 246 -8.64 -5.71 4.61
N HIS A 247 -9.95 -5.80 4.83
CA HIS A 247 -10.53 -6.77 5.77
C HIS A 247 -10.28 -8.23 5.32
N ILE A 248 -10.35 -8.51 4.01
CA ILE A 248 -9.99 -9.81 3.44
C ILE A 248 -8.50 -10.11 3.69
N HIS A 249 -7.61 -9.16 3.34
CA HIS A 249 -6.18 -9.27 3.52
C HIS A 249 -5.80 -9.53 4.98
N GLN A 250 -6.34 -8.76 5.91
CA GLN A 250 -6.09 -8.95 7.34
C GLN A 250 -6.59 -10.32 7.81
N THR A 251 -7.78 -10.74 7.40
CA THR A 251 -8.36 -12.03 7.81
C THR A 251 -7.51 -13.21 7.33
N ILE A 252 -7.10 -13.21 6.06
CA ILE A 252 -6.26 -14.25 5.47
C ILE A 252 -4.86 -14.22 6.08
N SER A 253 -4.26 -13.04 6.23
CA SER A 253 -2.91 -12.91 6.79
C SER A 253 -2.87 -13.43 8.22
N MET A 254 -3.85 -13.08 9.06
CA MET A 254 -3.91 -13.59 10.43
C MET A 254 -4.09 -15.11 10.48
N ALA A 255 -4.87 -15.69 9.58
CA ALA A 255 -4.99 -17.15 9.46
C ALA A 255 -3.64 -17.82 9.12
N LEU A 256 -2.84 -17.21 8.24
CA LEU A 256 -1.50 -17.69 7.89
C LEU A 256 -0.55 -17.64 9.09
N PHE A 257 -0.63 -16.58 9.91
CA PHE A 257 0.21 -16.43 11.10
C PHE A 257 -0.16 -17.37 12.25
N GLU A 258 -1.38 -17.90 12.31
CA GLU A 258 -1.78 -18.85 13.36
C GLU A 258 -1.00 -20.18 13.28
N GLY A 259 -0.44 -20.52 12.12
CA GLY A 259 0.42 -21.70 11.95
C GLY A 259 1.89 -21.50 12.36
N ILE A 260 2.30 -20.26 12.65
CA ILE A 260 3.69 -19.92 12.98
C ILE A 260 3.92 -20.09 14.50
N PRO A 261 5.09 -20.62 14.94
CA PRO A 261 5.42 -20.72 16.36
C PRO A 261 5.27 -19.38 17.09
N GLU A 262 4.73 -19.39 18.32
CA GLU A 262 4.40 -18.16 19.06
C GLU A 262 5.64 -17.27 19.28
N GLU A 263 6.84 -17.84 19.42
CA GLU A 263 8.09 -17.08 19.51
C GLU A 263 8.34 -16.23 18.26
N ALA A 264 8.16 -16.80 17.07
CA ALA A 264 8.32 -16.07 15.81
C ALA A 264 7.17 -15.07 15.61
N ARG A 265 5.96 -15.40 16.06
CA ARG A 265 4.82 -14.48 16.03
C ARG A 265 5.05 -13.26 16.92
N GLU A 266 5.63 -13.44 18.09
CA GLU A 266 5.93 -12.32 18.99
C GLU A 266 7.02 -11.41 18.41
N ASN A 267 8.03 -11.97 17.75
CA ASN A 267 9.01 -11.18 17.02
C ASN A 267 8.36 -10.34 15.90
N ILE A 268 7.38 -10.91 15.19
CA ILE A 268 6.64 -10.19 14.14
C ILE A 268 5.74 -9.09 14.74
N ARG A 269 5.08 -9.35 15.88
CA ARG A 269 4.25 -8.35 16.59
C ARG A 269 5.05 -7.14 17.07
N GLN A 270 6.34 -7.32 17.35
CA GLN A 270 7.24 -6.24 17.75
C GLN A 270 7.64 -5.34 16.58
N LEU A 271 7.33 -5.72 15.33
CA LEU A 271 7.58 -4.87 14.17
C LEU A 271 6.47 -3.82 14.04
N ASP A 272 6.89 -2.56 13.91
CA ASP A 272 5.99 -1.41 13.73
C ASP A 272 5.14 -1.51 12.44
N VAL A 273 5.68 -2.17 11.42
CA VAL A 273 4.98 -2.55 10.18
C VAL A 273 5.61 -3.85 9.71
N PHE A 274 4.80 -4.90 9.56
CA PHE A 274 5.26 -6.13 8.93
C PHE A 274 4.94 -6.05 7.43
N ILE A 275 5.98 -5.87 6.62
CA ILE A 275 5.82 -5.81 5.16
C ILE A 275 5.33 -7.17 4.68
N TYR A 276 4.05 -7.23 4.34
CA TYR A 276 3.37 -8.46 3.97
C TYR A 276 2.37 -8.18 2.87
N GLN A 277 2.94 -7.96 1.69
CA GLN A 277 2.17 -7.52 0.54
C GLN A 277 1.33 -8.67 0.02
N LEU A 278 0.13 -8.35 -0.47
CA LEU A 278 -0.57 -9.26 -1.37
C LEU A 278 0.22 -9.39 -2.67
N SER A 279 1.28 -10.21 -2.67
CA SER A 279 2.06 -10.65 -3.84
C SER A 279 2.67 -9.56 -4.73
N PHE A 280 2.69 -8.29 -4.31
CA PHE A 280 3.02 -7.17 -5.21
C PHE A 280 4.44 -7.20 -5.80
N PRO A 281 5.52 -7.43 -5.01
CA PRO A 281 6.87 -7.56 -5.55
C PRO A 281 7.03 -8.92 -6.27
N HIS A 282 6.33 -9.94 -5.76
CA HIS A 282 6.39 -11.33 -6.25
C HIS A 282 5.67 -11.54 -7.59
N THR A 283 4.75 -10.65 -7.98
CA THR A 283 4.07 -10.69 -9.29
C THR A 283 4.90 -10.05 -10.40
N GLN A 284 6.03 -9.41 -10.08
CA GLN A 284 6.92 -8.78 -11.05
C GLN A 284 8.20 -9.61 -11.25
N LEU A 285 8.07 -10.93 -11.38
CA LEU A 285 9.20 -11.76 -11.80
C LEU A 285 9.54 -11.42 -13.24
N ILE A 286 10.68 -10.75 -13.45
CA ILE A 286 11.24 -10.57 -14.78
C ILE A 286 12.11 -11.80 -15.07
N LEU A 287 11.78 -12.52 -16.15
CA LEU A 287 12.63 -13.60 -16.63
C LEU A 287 14.04 -13.06 -16.92
N PRO A 288 15.10 -13.68 -16.37
CA PRO A 288 16.48 -13.29 -16.67
C PRO A 288 16.71 -13.25 -18.17
N ARG A 289 17.38 -12.20 -18.66
CA ARG A 289 17.60 -11.97 -20.10
C ARG A 289 18.27 -13.16 -20.82
N GLN A 290 19.08 -13.94 -20.10
CA GLN A 290 19.72 -15.15 -20.63
C GLN A 290 18.71 -16.30 -20.87
N GLU A 291 17.69 -16.45 -20.02
CA GLU A 291 16.63 -17.48 -20.17
C GLU A 291 15.61 -17.10 -21.24
N ALA A 292 15.48 -15.80 -21.55
CA ALA A 292 14.68 -15.33 -22.67
C ALA A 292 15.31 -15.65 -24.05
N GLU A 293 16.65 -15.78 -24.12
CA GLU A 293 17.40 -16.08 -25.34
C GLU A 293 17.44 -17.58 -25.67
N ASP A 294 17.39 -18.46 -24.66
CA ASP A 294 17.36 -19.93 -24.83
C ASP A 294 16.00 -20.50 -25.27
N GLY A 295 15.12 -19.62 -25.76
CA GLY A 295 13.76 -19.93 -26.15
C GLY A 295 12.89 -19.96 -24.90
N ILE A 296 11.97 -18.98 -24.83
CA ILE A 296 10.87 -18.88 -23.87
C ILE A 296 10.53 -20.27 -23.34
N GLY A 297 11.04 -20.58 -22.15
CA GLY A 297 10.85 -21.87 -21.54
C GLY A 297 9.36 -22.20 -21.46
N ARG A 298 9.05 -23.47 -21.24
CA ARG A 298 7.66 -23.95 -21.08
C ARG A 298 6.85 -23.10 -20.09
N ASP A 299 7.55 -22.47 -19.15
CA ASP A 299 7.03 -21.56 -18.14
C ASP A 299 7.27 -20.06 -18.40
N TRP A 300 6.76 -19.55 -19.51
CA TRP A 300 6.89 -18.13 -19.89
C TRP A 300 6.27 -17.14 -18.89
N ALA A 301 5.39 -17.62 -18.00
CA ALA A 301 4.68 -16.81 -17.02
C ALA A 301 5.21 -17.00 -15.58
N GLY A 302 6.24 -17.83 -15.37
CA GLY A 302 6.76 -18.14 -14.03
C GLY A 302 5.73 -18.88 -13.16
N VAL A 303 4.80 -19.61 -13.78
CA VAL A 303 3.69 -20.33 -13.14
C VAL A 303 4.06 -21.77 -12.80
N GLU A 304 5.07 -22.37 -13.42
CA GLU A 304 5.59 -23.68 -13.05
C GLU A 304 6.30 -23.56 -11.69
N GLY A 305 5.90 -24.38 -10.73
CA GLY A 305 6.45 -24.28 -9.39
C GLY A 305 5.58 -24.95 -8.33
N LYS A 306 6.03 -24.86 -7.09
CA LYS A 306 5.23 -25.31 -5.94
C LYS A 306 4.36 -24.16 -5.49
N TRP A 307 3.05 -24.33 -5.66
CA TRP A 307 2.06 -23.40 -5.14
C TRP A 307 1.64 -23.84 -3.75
N GLU A 308 1.65 -22.89 -2.83
CA GLU A 308 1.01 -23.03 -1.53
C GLU A 308 -0.32 -22.27 -1.59
N ILE A 309 -1.42 -22.99 -1.35
CA ILE A 309 -2.75 -22.39 -1.33
C ILE A 309 -3.25 -22.47 0.09
N SER A 310 -3.51 -21.31 0.67
CA SER A 310 -4.07 -21.19 2.01
C SER A 310 -5.51 -20.73 1.93
N PHE A 311 -6.37 -21.42 2.68
CA PHE A 311 -7.79 -21.14 2.74
C PHE A 311 -8.17 -20.74 4.16
N CYS A 312 -9.11 -19.81 4.25
CA CYS A 312 -9.60 -19.27 5.50
C CYS A 312 -11.11 -19.56 5.61
N PHE A 313 -11.47 -20.62 6.34
CA PHE A 313 -12.86 -21.06 6.46
C PHE A 313 -13.50 -20.61 7.78
N CYS A 314 -14.76 -20.21 7.70
CA CYS A 314 -15.65 -20.09 8.85
C CYS A 314 -16.60 -21.30 8.85
N ASP A 315 -16.95 -21.81 10.03
CA ASP A 315 -17.99 -22.83 10.14
C ASP A 315 -19.30 -22.32 9.51
N HIS A 316 -19.93 -23.14 8.66
CA HIS A 316 -21.12 -22.74 7.93
C HIS A 316 -22.32 -22.50 8.87
N GLY A 317 -22.40 -23.25 9.98
CA GLY A 317 -23.41 -23.05 11.00
C GLY A 317 -23.26 -21.70 11.69
N ASP A 318 -22.03 -21.33 12.05
CA ASP A 318 -21.73 -20.02 12.64
C ASP A 318 -21.96 -18.89 11.65
N LEU A 319 -21.59 -19.08 10.38
CA LEU A 319 -21.85 -18.13 9.29
C LEU A 319 -23.34 -17.88 9.09
N ILE A 320 -24.16 -18.93 9.05
CA ILE A 320 -25.62 -18.84 8.92
C ILE A 320 -26.22 -18.15 10.15
N ARG A 321 -25.83 -18.57 11.36
CA ARG A 321 -26.34 -17.99 12.62
C ARG A 321 -26.01 -16.49 12.73
N PHE A 322 -24.78 -16.12 12.39
CA PHE A 322 -24.34 -14.72 12.37
C PHE A 322 -25.21 -13.89 11.42
N ASN A 323 -25.36 -14.33 10.17
CA ASN A 323 -26.11 -13.60 9.15
C ASN A 323 -27.63 -13.61 9.38
N HIS A 324 -28.17 -14.64 10.02
CA HIS A 324 -29.58 -14.68 10.42
C HIS A 324 -29.88 -13.68 11.53
N ALA A 325 -29.00 -13.56 12.54
CA ALA A 325 -29.14 -12.57 13.61
C ALA A 325 -29.15 -11.13 13.06
N VAL A 326 -28.30 -10.84 12.06
CA VAL A 326 -28.20 -9.52 11.40
C VAL A 326 -29.51 -9.12 10.71
N ARG A 327 -30.23 -10.07 10.10
CA ARG A 327 -31.45 -9.79 9.32
C ARG A 327 -32.68 -9.48 10.17
N HIS A 328 -32.77 -10.05 11.38
CA HIS A 328 -33.98 -9.97 12.20
C HIS A 328 -33.95 -8.85 13.24
N PHE A 329 -32.78 -8.33 13.59
CA PHE A 329 -32.63 -7.30 14.61
C PHE A 329 -31.84 -6.10 14.09
N TYR A 330 -32.50 -5.20 13.36
CA TYR A 330 -31.91 -3.92 12.90
C TYR A 330 -31.44 -2.99 14.03
N LEU A 331 -31.69 -3.34 15.30
CA LEU A 331 -31.41 -2.51 16.49
C LEU A 331 -30.53 -3.21 17.54
N VAL A 332 -30.12 -4.47 17.32
CA VAL A 332 -29.27 -5.19 18.29
C VAL A 332 -27.82 -5.15 17.79
N PRO A 333 -26.86 -4.66 18.60
CA PRO A 333 -25.44 -4.73 18.26
C PRO A 333 -25.07 -6.17 17.89
N LEU A 334 -24.34 -6.33 16.79
CA LEU A 334 -23.88 -7.66 16.37
C LEU A 334 -23.16 -8.33 17.53
N ASP A 335 -23.58 -9.55 17.89
CA ASP A 335 -22.93 -10.31 18.95
C ASP A 335 -21.55 -10.74 18.48
N CYS A 336 -20.59 -9.89 18.81
CA CYS A 336 -19.25 -9.97 18.32
C CYS A 336 -18.47 -11.15 18.91
N SER A 337 -18.95 -11.70 20.03
CA SER A 337 -18.30 -12.79 20.76
C SER A 337 -18.28 -14.12 20.01
N ARG A 338 -19.08 -14.26 18.94
CA ARG A 338 -19.26 -15.51 18.20
C ARG A 338 -18.15 -15.82 17.22
N PHE A 339 -17.39 -14.83 16.79
CA PHE A 339 -16.17 -15.09 16.03
C PHE A 339 -15.02 -15.22 17.02
N PRO A 340 -14.42 -16.41 17.17
CA PRO A 340 -13.24 -16.58 18.00
C PRO A 340 -12.12 -15.68 17.46
N SER A 341 -11.23 -15.20 18.34
CA SER A 341 -10.05 -14.43 17.94
C SER A 341 -9.06 -15.27 17.13
N SER A 342 -9.06 -16.60 17.30
CA SER A 342 -8.26 -17.57 16.54
C SER A 342 -9.15 -18.49 15.70
N PHE A 343 -8.69 -18.98 14.54
CA PHE A 343 -9.30 -20.16 13.93
C PHE A 343 -9.00 -21.33 14.86
N SER A 344 -9.96 -21.68 15.71
CA SER A 344 -9.86 -22.92 16.46
C SER A 344 -9.90 -24.05 15.43
N ASN A 345 -8.75 -24.67 15.18
CA ASN A 345 -8.54 -25.84 14.32
C ASN A 345 -9.24 -27.08 14.91
N VAL A 346 -10.53 -26.97 15.22
CA VAL A 346 -11.32 -28.06 15.77
C VAL A 346 -11.78 -28.91 14.60
N GLY A 347 -10.88 -29.77 14.13
CA GLY A 347 -11.20 -30.90 13.25
C GLY A 347 -10.84 -30.77 11.78
N ALA A 348 -10.23 -29.67 11.33
CA ALA A 348 -9.63 -29.64 10.00
C ALA A 348 -8.27 -30.39 10.04
N PRO A 349 -8.01 -31.36 9.14
CA PRO A 349 -6.66 -31.91 9.01
C PRO A 349 -5.68 -30.77 8.74
N PRO A 350 -4.41 -30.85 9.17
CA PRO A 350 -3.44 -29.79 8.91
C PRO A 350 -3.44 -29.48 7.41
N CYS A 351 -3.91 -28.28 7.06
CA CYS A 351 -4.12 -27.81 5.70
C CYS A 351 -2.77 -27.53 5.02
N ASN A 352 -2.01 -28.58 4.75
CA ASN A 352 -0.87 -28.58 3.85
C ASN A 352 -1.21 -29.48 2.65
N SER A 353 -2.29 -29.15 1.92
CA SER A 353 -2.54 -29.78 0.62
C SER A 353 -1.58 -29.15 -0.40
N ARG A 354 -0.40 -29.75 -0.54
CA ARG A 354 0.55 -29.43 -1.62
C ARG A 354 -0.05 -29.89 -2.94
N LEU A 355 -0.58 -28.96 -3.73
CA LEU A 355 -0.90 -29.21 -5.13
C LEU A 355 0.40 -29.06 -5.93
N SER A 356 0.87 -30.16 -6.51
CA SER A 356 1.89 -30.13 -7.56
C SER A 356 1.13 -30.13 -8.88
N ILE A 357 1.25 -29.06 -9.66
CA ILE A 357 0.71 -28.97 -11.03
C ILE A 357 1.78 -29.48 -11.99
#